data_AF-A0A662ARC6-F1
#
_entry.id   AF-A0A662ARC6-F1
#
_cell.length_a   1.000
_cell.length_b   1.000
_cell.length_c   1.000
_cell.angle_alpha   90.00
_cell.angle_beta   90.00
_cell.angle_gamma   90.00
#
_symmetry.space_group_name_H-M   'P 1'
#
loop_
_entity.id
_entity.type
_entity.pdbx_description
1 polymer ?
#
loop_
_entity_poly.entity_id
_entity_poly.type
_entity_poly.pdbx_seq_one_letter_code
_entity_poly.pdbx_strand_id
1 'polypeptide(L)'
;MSEIKISKRYARALFEFATEQNKVEEVKADMEYVDQLCNVSTDFVKLLKSPVIKVSKKVEIIKAVFEGKLSEMSMQYLEIIAKSRRETFIPAIAEQFIASYNESIGLKIVDFE
;
A
#
# COMPACT_ATOMS: atom_id res chain seq x y z
N MET A 1 1.75 -10.72 -14.64
CA MET A 1 0.76 -9.89 -15.36
C MET A 1 -0.54 -9.63 -14.58
N SER A 2 -1.12 -10.61 -13.86
CA SER A 2 -2.37 -10.43 -13.09
C SER A 2 -2.22 -9.53 -11.85
N GLU A 3 -1.12 -9.66 -11.10
CA GLU A 3 -0.91 -8.96 -9.83
C GLU A 3 -0.82 -7.43 -9.99
N ILE A 4 -0.10 -6.96 -11.01
CA ILE A 4 0.02 -5.52 -11.34
C ILE A 4 -1.36 -4.94 -11.68
N LYS A 5 -2.17 -5.64 -12.48
CA LYS A 5 -3.51 -5.16 -12.85
C LYS A 5 -4.43 -5.05 -11.64
N ILE A 6 -4.34 -5.99 -10.71
CA ILE A 6 -5.12 -5.96 -9.46
C ILE A 6 -4.65 -4.79 -8.60
N SER A 7 -3.34 -4.66 -8.38
CA SER A 7 -2.74 -3.62 -7.54
C SER A 7 -3.04 -2.22 -8.08
N LYS A 8 -2.98 -2.01 -9.40
CA LYS A 8 -3.39 -0.75 -10.06
C LYS A 8 -4.84 -0.37 -9.77
N ARG A 9 -5.77 -1.33 -9.77
CA ARG A 9 -7.19 -1.05 -9.45
C ARG A 9 -7.36 -0.61 -8.00
N TYR A 10 -6.63 -1.25 -7.08
CA TYR A 10 -6.66 -0.90 -5.66
C TYR A 10 -6.00 0.44 -5.37
N ALA A 11 -4.83 0.69 -5.94
CA ALA A 11 -4.12 1.96 -5.85
C ALA A 11 -4.97 3.11 -6.39
N ARG A 12 -5.60 2.92 -7.56
CA ARG A 12 -6.50 3.91 -8.14
C ARG A 12 -7.70 4.22 -7.24
N ALA A 13 -8.34 3.19 -6.66
CA ALA A 13 -9.46 3.40 -5.74
C ALA A 13 -9.02 4.18 -4.49
N LEU A 14 -7.84 3.90 -3.94
CA LEU A 14 -7.28 4.67 -2.82
C LEU A 14 -6.96 6.11 -3.23
N PHE A 15 -6.42 6.31 -4.42
CA PHE A 15 -6.06 7.64 -4.95
C PHE A 15 -7.30 8.51 -5.18
N GLU A 16 -8.34 7.97 -5.82
CA GLU A 16 -9.63 8.66 -6.01
C GLU A 16 -10.23 9.03 -4.65
N PHE A 17 -10.27 8.09 -3.69
CA PHE A 17 -10.78 8.35 -2.34
C PHE A 17 -9.96 9.40 -1.57
N ALA A 18 -8.63 9.33 -1.63
CA ALA A 18 -7.75 10.31 -1.01
C ALA A 18 -7.91 11.71 -1.64
N THR A 19 -8.20 11.77 -2.95
CA THR A 19 -8.45 13.02 -3.68
C THR A 19 -9.76 13.66 -3.25
N GLU A 20 -10.84 12.89 -3.19
CA GLU A 20 -12.14 13.35 -2.68
C GLU A 20 -12.03 13.94 -1.26
N GLN A 21 -11.15 13.35 -0.45
CA GLN A 21 -10.95 13.76 0.94
C GLN A 21 -9.87 14.83 1.13
N ASN A 22 -9.24 15.32 0.05
CA ASN A 22 -8.10 16.26 0.08
C ASN A 22 -6.91 15.78 0.95
N LYS A 23 -6.66 14.47 0.96
CA LYS A 23 -5.59 13.82 1.75
C LYS A 23 -4.54 13.11 0.91
N VAL A 24 -4.47 13.40 -0.39
CA VAL A 24 -3.60 12.69 -1.33
C VAL A 24 -2.14 12.74 -0.91
N GLU A 25 -1.62 13.89 -0.47
CA GLU A 25 -0.23 14.02 -0.06
C GLU A 25 0.09 13.23 1.22
N GLU A 26 -0.83 13.24 2.19
CA GLU A 26 -0.74 12.46 3.42
C GLU A 26 -0.69 10.96 3.10
N VAL A 27 -1.62 10.49 2.26
CA VAL A 27 -1.66 9.09 1.83
C VAL A 27 -0.44 8.72 0.98
N LYS A 28 0.10 9.65 0.19
CA LYS A 28 1.34 9.43 -0.57
C LYS A 28 2.52 9.19 0.37
N ALA A 29 2.70 10.03 1.38
CA ALA A 29 3.76 9.85 2.37
C ALA A 29 3.61 8.52 3.13
N ASP A 30 2.38 8.16 3.48
CA ASP A 30 2.05 6.87 4.09
C ASP A 30 2.44 5.69 3.18
N MET A 31 2.09 5.74 1.90
CA MET A 31 2.41 4.68 0.94
C MET A 31 3.92 4.58 0.67
N GLU A 32 4.65 5.70 0.66
CA GLU A 32 6.12 5.68 0.61
C GLU A 32 6.72 4.98 1.83
N TYR A 33 6.18 5.23 3.02
CA TYR A 33 6.64 4.54 4.23
C TYR A 33 6.36 3.03 4.17
N VAL A 34 5.18 2.64 3.67
CA VAL A 34 4.82 1.23 3.46
C VAL A 34 5.75 0.57 2.45
N ASP A 35 6.01 1.21 1.31
CA ASP A 35 6.90 0.69 0.28
C ASP A 35 8.34 0.54 0.79
N GLN A 36 8.87 1.57 1.45
CA GLN A 36 10.19 1.53 2.08
C GLN A 36 10.31 0.38 3.08
N LEU A 37 9.32 0.19 3.95
CA LEU A 37 9.34 -0.93 4.90
C LEU A 37 9.33 -2.29 4.20
N CYS A 38 8.56 -2.43 3.12
CA CYS A 38 8.52 -3.65 2.33
C CYS A 38 9.85 -3.94 1.63
N ASN A 39 10.56 -2.89 1.19
CA ASN A 39 11.88 -3.00 0.56
C ASN A 39 12.98 -3.30 1.58
N VAL A 40 12.89 -2.75 2.79
CA VAL A 40 13.88 -2.96 3.87
C VAL A 40 13.68 -4.31 4.58
N SER A 41 12.43 -4.74 4.78
CA SER A 41 12.11 -5.95 5.55
C SER A 41 11.54 -7.06 4.67
N THR A 42 12.44 -7.91 4.16
CA THR A 42 12.05 -9.11 3.41
C THR A 42 11.17 -10.04 4.26
N ASP A 43 11.38 -10.08 5.57
CA ASP A 43 10.61 -10.93 6.47
C ASP A 43 9.16 -10.43 6.64
N PHE A 44 8.94 -9.12 6.63
CA PHE A 44 7.60 -8.56 6.57
C PHE A 44 6.88 -8.97 5.27
N VAL A 45 7.56 -8.89 4.12
CA VAL A 45 6.98 -9.33 2.84
C VAL A 45 6.68 -10.83 2.84
N LYS A 46 7.56 -11.68 3.38
CA LYS A 46 7.31 -13.11 3.54
C LYS A 46 6.10 -13.37 4.45
N LEU A 47 5.94 -12.60 5.52
CA LEU A 47 4.80 -12.69 6.42
C LEU A 47 3.48 -12.41 5.68
N LEU A 48 3.44 -11.35 4.87
CA LEU A 48 2.28 -11.03 4.04
C LEU A 48 1.95 -12.19 3.08
N LYS A 49 2.97 -12.79 2.46
CA LYS A 49 2.81 -13.92 1.52
C LYS A 49 2.55 -15.28 2.17
N SER A 50 2.77 -15.42 3.48
CA SER A 50 2.65 -16.71 4.16
C SER A 50 1.19 -17.17 4.25
N PRO A 51 0.82 -18.34 3.69
CA PRO A 51 -0.53 -18.89 3.82
C PRO A 51 -0.79 -19.51 5.20
N VAL A 52 0.26 -19.76 5.99
CA VAL A 52 0.19 -20.40 7.30
C VAL A 52 -0.35 -19.43 8.36
N ILE A 53 -0.06 -18.14 8.21
CA ILE A 53 -0.47 -17.12 9.16
C ILE A 53 -1.91 -16.70 8.89
N LYS A 54 -2.76 -16.82 9.90
CA LYS A 54 -4.17 -16.40 9.80
C LYS A 54 -4.28 -14.92 9.48
N VAL A 55 -5.28 -14.57 8.67
CA VAL A 55 -5.57 -13.18 8.27
C VAL A 55 -5.72 -12.26 9.48
N SER A 56 -6.44 -12.68 10.52
CA SER A 56 -6.60 -11.91 11.75
C SER A 56 -5.26 -11.55 12.38
N LYS A 57 -4.30 -12.49 12.39
CA LYS A 57 -2.98 -12.25 12.94
C LYS A 57 -2.16 -11.31 12.06
N LYS A 58 -2.29 -11.40 10.74
CA LYS A 58 -1.65 -10.43 9.83
C LYS A 58 -2.19 -9.02 10.03
N VAL A 59 -3.50 -8.87 10.21
CA VAL A 59 -4.12 -7.56 10.52
C VAL A 59 -3.56 -6.97 11.81
N GLU A 60 -3.45 -7.77 12.87
CA GLU A 60 -2.82 -7.33 14.13
C GLU A 60 -1.37 -6.87 13.92
N ILE A 61 -0.60 -7.61 13.13
CA ILE A 61 0.81 -7.28 12.85
C ILE A 61 0.92 -6.00 12.03
N ILE A 62 0.09 -5.85 10.99
CA ILE A 62 0.04 -4.62 10.18
C ILE A 62 -0.29 -3.43 11.08
N LYS A 63 -1.30 -3.54 11.97
CA LYS A 63 -1.59 -2.51 12.97
C LYS A 63 -0.36 -2.20 13.81
N ALA A 64 0.22 -3.19 14.48
CA ALA A 64 1.37 -2.98 15.38
C ALA A 64 2.59 -2.36 14.68
N VAL A 65 2.82 -2.67 13.40
CA VAL A 65 3.95 -2.16 12.61
C VAL A 65 3.79 -0.69 12.23
N PHE A 66 2.55 -0.30 11.90
CA PHE A 66 2.20 0.99 11.33
C PHE A 66 1.46 1.94 12.30
N GLU A 67 1.14 1.47 13.50
CA GLU A 67 0.49 2.24 14.55
C GLU A 67 1.26 3.53 14.85
N GLY A 68 0.54 4.66 14.80
CA GLY A 68 1.10 6.00 15.03
C GLY A 68 2.01 6.51 13.90
N LYS A 69 2.17 5.77 12.79
CA LYS A 69 3.04 6.16 11.67
C LYS A 69 2.27 6.48 10.39
N LEU A 70 1.12 5.85 10.21
CA LEU A 70 0.23 6.12 9.08
C LEU A 70 -0.97 6.93 9.53
N SER A 71 -1.56 7.68 8.60
CA SER A 71 -2.87 8.27 8.80
C SER A 71 -3.93 7.20 9.09
N GLU A 72 -5.01 7.61 9.78
CA GLU A 72 -6.14 6.72 10.05
C GLU A 72 -6.73 6.15 8.75
N MET A 73 -6.77 6.96 7.68
CA MET A 73 -7.27 6.55 6.37
C MET A 73 -6.42 5.41 5.78
N SER A 74 -5.10 5.59 5.72
CA SER A 74 -4.18 4.58 5.19
C SER A 74 -4.19 3.32 6.05
N MET A 75 -4.24 3.46 7.38
CA MET A 75 -4.33 2.32 8.29
C MET A 75 -5.61 1.52 8.07
N GLN A 76 -6.77 2.19 8.00
CA GLN A 76 -8.07 1.54 7.71
C GLN A 76 -8.05 0.86 6.34
N TYR A 77 -7.45 1.48 5.33
CA TYR A 77 -7.31 0.89 4.00
C TYR A 77 -6.47 -0.40 4.03
N LEU A 78 -5.29 -0.40 4.67
CA LEU A 78 -4.45 -1.58 4.80
C LEU A 78 -5.18 -2.72 5.55
N GLU A 79 -5.98 -2.39 6.57
CA GLU A 79 -6.81 -3.38 7.25
C GLU A 79 -7.87 -4.00 6.34
N ILE A 80 -8.54 -3.20 5.49
CA ILE A 80 -9.54 -3.68 4.54
C ILE A 80 -8.89 -4.62 3.52
N ILE A 81 -7.73 -4.26 2.97
CA ILE A 81 -6.97 -5.10 2.04
C ILE A 81 -6.58 -6.42 2.71
N ALA A 82 -6.08 -6.38 3.93
CA ALA A 82 -5.71 -7.58 4.67
C ALA A 82 -6.93 -8.47 5.00
N LYS A 83 -8.04 -7.89 5.47
CA LYS A 83 -9.30 -8.62 5.71
C LYS A 83 -9.85 -9.26 4.42
N SER A 84 -9.60 -8.63 3.27
CA SER A 84 -9.99 -9.14 1.95
C SER A 84 -9.07 -10.24 1.40
N ARG A 85 -8.10 -10.73 2.19
CA ARG A 85 -7.08 -11.70 1.77
C ARG A 85 -6.20 -11.23 0.61
N ARG A 86 -6.00 -9.91 0.51
CA ARG A 86 -5.22 -9.25 -0.54
C ARG A 86 -3.96 -8.59 0.02
N GLU A 87 -3.55 -8.97 1.23
CA GLU A 87 -2.37 -8.47 1.91
C GLU A 87 -1.07 -8.70 1.12
N THR A 88 -1.03 -9.74 0.29
CA THR A 88 0.12 -10.04 -0.57
C THR A 88 0.39 -8.96 -1.61
N PHE A 89 -0.63 -8.16 -1.94
CA PHE A 89 -0.54 -7.08 -2.90
C PHE A 89 -0.20 -5.73 -2.26
N ILE A 90 -0.12 -5.63 -0.93
CA ILE A 90 0.19 -4.36 -0.24
C ILE A 90 1.46 -3.68 -0.80
N PRO A 91 2.59 -4.38 -1.01
CA PRO A 91 3.78 -3.74 -1.58
C PRO A 91 3.51 -3.17 -2.98
N ALA A 92 2.88 -3.96 -3.85
CA ALA A 92 2.56 -3.53 -5.20
C ALA A 92 1.49 -2.42 -5.22
N ILE A 93 0.55 -2.38 -4.27
CA ILE A 93 -0.43 -1.31 -4.16
C ILE A 93 0.26 0.01 -3.80
N ALA A 94 1.20 -0.01 -2.85
CA ALA A 94 1.95 1.17 -2.45
C ALA A 94 2.76 1.74 -3.62
N GLU A 95 3.50 0.89 -4.33
CA GLU A 95 4.25 1.25 -5.54
C GLU A 95 3.34 1.88 -6.62
N GLN A 96 2.21 1.23 -6.93
CA GLN A 96 1.29 1.72 -7.95
C GLN A 96 0.56 3.00 -7.53
N PHE A 97 0.36 3.22 -6.23
CA PHE A 97 -0.19 4.48 -5.73
C PHE A 97 0.80 5.63 -5.95
N ILE A 98 2.07 5.42 -5.59
CA ILE A 98 3.14 6.41 -5.79
C ILE A 98 3.29 6.74 -7.28
N ALA A 99 3.28 5.71 -8.14
CA ALA A 99 3.32 5.90 -9.59
C ALA A 99 2.12 6.74 -10.09
N SER A 100 0.90 6.43 -9.62
CA SER A 100 -0.31 7.18 -9.99
C SER A 100 -0.28 8.63 -9.51
N TYR A 101 0.26 8.87 -8.31
CA TYR A 101 0.46 10.21 -7.78
C TYR A 101 1.44 11.00 -8.65
N ASN A 102 2.60 10.42 -8.96
CA ASN A 102 3.62 11.06 -9.80
C ASN A 102 3.07 11.41 -11.19
N GLU A 103 2.30 10.50 -11.80
CA GLU A 103 1.59 10.77 -13.05
C GLU A 103 0.61 11.94 -12.93
N SER A 104 -0.12 12.05 -11.82
CA SER A 104 -1.12 13.11 -11.60
C SER A 104 -0.52 14.51 -11.48
N ILE A 105 0.69 14.62 -10.93
CA ILE A 105 1.42 15.88 -10.79
C ILE A 105 2.34 16.18 -11.99
N GLY A 106 2.30 15.35 -13.04
CA GLY A 106 3.11 15.51 -14.25
C GLY A 106 4.58 15.09 -14.09
N LEU A 107 4.96 14.51 -12.95
CA LEU A 107 6.26 13.89 -12.77
C LEU A 107 6.25 12.50 -13.41
N LYS A 108 6.52 12.42 -14.71
CA LYS A 108 7.01 11.16 -15.27
C LYS A 108 8.43 10.97 -14.77
N ILE A 109 8.64 10.02 -13.86
CA ILE A 109 9.97 9.47 -13.62
C ILE A 109 10.36 8.84 -14.96
N VAL A 110 11.16 9.57 -15.73
CA VAL A 110 11.83 9.02 -16.91
C VAL A 110 12.93 8.14 -16.33
N ASP A 111 12.63 6.86 -16.19
CA ASP A 111 13.67 5.86 -15.96
C ASP A 111 14.62 5.94 -17.17
N PHE A 112 15.78 6.54 -16.96
CA PHE A 112 16.88 6.48 -17.91
C PHE A 112 17.57 5.12 -17.71
N GLU A 113 17.28 4.20 -18.64
CA GLU A 113 18.00 2.93 -18.80
C GLU A 113 19.33 3.14 -19.54
#